data_AF-A0A6C0Q969-F1
#
_entry.id   AF-A0A6C0Q969-F1
#
_cell.length_a   1.000
_cell.length_b   1.000
_cell.length_c   1.000
_cell.angle_alpha   90.00
_cell.angle_beta   90.00
_cell.angle_gamma   90.00
#
_symmetry.space_group_name_H-M   'P 1'
#
loop_
_entity.id
_entity.type
_entity.pdbx_description
1 polymer ?
#
loop_
_entity_poly.entity_id
_entity_poly.type
_entity_poly.pdbx_seq_one_letter_code
_entity_poly.pdbx_strand_id
1 'polypeptide(L)'
;MTTEKTENAEHAQSAESGPGRDELLAEAVALRTRGEAEQARERLVALADRYPGDAVIAYQTAWTHDGLGLEAEAVAYYETALAGTDLSDEDRRGALVGLGSTFRILGRYEKAVETLRGGLAEFPDDGALRTFLAMALFNTGQHDEAMRILLELLASTSEDPGVRSYRSAISHYAKDLREVVQGP
;
A
#
# COMPACT_ATOMS: atom_id res chain seq x y z
N MET A 1 62.42 0.95 -42.41
CA MET A 1 61.96 -0.35 -41.88
C MET A 1 62.77 -0.59 -40.62
N THR A 2 62.25 -0.32 -39.43
CA THR A 2 61.14 -1.07 -38.84
C THR A 2 60.29 -0.19 -37.93
N THR A 3 58.98 -0.37 -38.08
CA THR A 3 57.86 0.33 -37.46
C THR A 3 57.56 -0.21 -36.06
N GLU A 4 56.93 0.67 -35.27
CA GLU A 4 56.26 0.44 -34.00
C GLU A 4 55.39 -0.83 -33.97
N LYS A 5 55.35 -1.48 -32.80
CA LYS A 5 54.14 -2.11 -32.28
C LYS A 5 54.24 -2.22 -30.76
N THR A 6 53.77 -1.16 -30.11
CA THR A 6 53.38 -1.16 -28.70
C THR A 6 51.95 -1.70 -28.66
N GLU A 7 51.76 -2.95 -28.25
CA GLU A 7 50.45 -3.54 -27.99
C GLU A 7 50.54 -4.42 -26.74
N ASN A 8 49.48 -4.36 -25.93
CA ASN A 8 49.17 -5.10 -24.70
C ASN A 8 49.83 -4.57 -23.41
N ALA A 9 49.09 -4.19 -22.36
CA ALA A 9 47.72 -4.55 -22.01
C ALA A 9 46.97 -3.38 -21.35
N GLU A 10 45.85 -3.00 -21.96
CA GLU A 10 44.75 -2.32 -21.30
C GLU A 10 44.06 -3.27 -20.32
N HIS A 11 43.73 -2.69 -19.18
CA HIS A 11 42.46 -2.80 -18.46
C HIS A 11 41.68 -4.12 -18.54
N ALA A 12 41.56 -4.76 -17.37
CA ALA A 12 40.26 -4.88 -16.71
C ALA A 12 40.48 -5.28 -15.24
N GLN A 13 40.49 -4.28 -14.36
CA GLN A 13 39.93 -4.52 -13.02
C GLN A 13 38.45 -4.82 -13.24
N SER A 14 38.11 -6.10 -13.34
CA SER A 14 36.74 -6.59 -13.21
C SER A 14 36.31 -6.27 -11.77
N ALA A 15 35.70 -5.10 -11.59
CA ALA A 15 35.01 -4.75 -10.37
C ALA A 15 34.02 -5.88 -10.06
N GLU A 16 34.15 -6.47 -8.87
CA GLU A 16 33.07 -7.22 -8.22
C GLU A 16 31.92 -6.23 -8.00
N SER A 17 31.09 -6.06 -9.03
CA SER A 17 29.84 -5.32 -8.91
C SER A 17 28.93 -6.20 -8.07
N GLY A 18 28.89 -5.94 -6.77
CA GLY A 18 27.93 -6.56 -5.86
C GLY A 18 26.50 -6.43 -6.39
N PRO A 19 25.56 -7.22 -5.85
CA PRO A 19 24.20 -7.30 -6.36
C PRO A 19 23.57 -5.91 -6.46
N GLY A 20 22.85 -5.69 -7.56
CA GLY A 20 22.22 -4.42 -7.88
C GLY A 20 21.07 -4.10 -6.91
N ARG A 21 20.63 -2.83 -6.89
CA ARG A 21 19.48 -2.37 -6.11
C ARG A 21 18.27 -3.32 -6.27
N ASP A 22 17.89 -3.60 -7.52
CA ASP A 22 16.70 -4.39 -7.85
C ASP A 22 16.84 -5.85 -7.43
N GLU A 23 18.05 -6.41 -7.55
CA GLU A 23 18.36 -7.78 -7.15
C GLU A 23 18.25 -7.94 -5.63
N LEU A 24 18.87 -7.02 -4.88
CA LEU A 24 18.78 -6.99 -3.42
C LEU A 24 17.33 -6.79 -2.94
N LEU A 25 16.57 -5.92 -3.61
CA LEU A 25 15.16 -5.70 -3.30
C LEU A 25 14.33 -6.96 -3.56
N ALA A 26 14.54 -7.62 -4.70
CA ALA A 26 13.85 -8.86 -5.05
C ALA A 26 14.16 -9.99 -4.05
N GLU A 27 15.42 -10.11 -3.61
CA GLU A 27 15.83 -11.06 -2.56
C GLU A 27 15.08 -10.80 -1.25
N ALA A 28 15.03 -9.54 -0.81
CA ALA A 28 14.34 -9.18 0.42
C ALA A 28 12.82 -9.41 0.35
N VAL A 29 12.19 -9.12 -0.79
CA VAL A 29 10.77 -9.43 -1.02
C VAL A 29 10.53 -10.94 -1.03
N ALA A 30 11.42 -11.72 -1.63
CA ALA A 30 11.32 -13.18 -1.64
C ALA A 30 11.40 -13.77 -0.23
N LEU A 31 12.28 -13.25 0.63
CA LEU A 31 12.35 -13.65 2.05
C LEU A 31 11.00 -13.47 2.75
N ARG A 32 10.35 -12.32 2.58
CA ARG A 32 9.02 -12.06 3.15
C ARG A 32 8.00 -13.10 2.67
N THR A 33 7.96 -13.38 1.37
CA THR A 33 7.02 -14.34 0.77
C THR A 33 7.22 -15.78 1.29
N ARG A 34 8.44 -16.14 1.72
CA ARG A 34 8.74 -17.44 2.36
C ARG A 34 8.40 -17.49 3.85
N GLY A 35 7.86 -16.42 4.43
CA GLY A 35 7.57 -16.31 5.86
C GLY A 35 8.78 -15.86 6.71
N GLU A 36 9.89 -15.48 6.08
CA GLU A 36 11.11 -15.01 6.75
C GLU A 36 11.06 -13.47 6.92
N ALA A 37 9.95 -12.96 7.46
CA ALA A 37 9.65 -11.53 7.49
C ALA A 37 10.66 -10.68 8.29
N GLU A 38 11.21 -11.22 9.38
CA GLU A 38 12.27 -10.55 10.17
C GLU A 38 13.56 -10.36 9.35
N GLN A 39 14.01 -11.39 8.63
CA GLN A 39 15.18 -11.28 7.75
C GLN A 39 14.90 -10.31 6.59
N ALA A 40 13.69 -10.36 6.01
CA ALA A 40 13.28 -9.41 4.99
C ALA A 40 13.35 -7.97 5.51
N ARG A 41 12.87 -7.71 6.75
CA ARG A 41 12.93 -6.39 7.39
C ARG A 41 14.37 -5.91 7.50
N GLU A 42 15.29 -6.73 8.01
CA GLU A 42 16.70 -6.35 8.15
C GLU A 42 17.32 -5.94 6.81
N ARG A 43 17.06 -6.72 5.74
CA ARG A 43 17.55 -6.42 4.39
C ARG A 43 16.94 -5.15 3.82
N LEU A 44 15.64 -4.95 4.03
CA LEU A 44 14.90 -3.78 3.54
C LEU A 44 15.32 -2.50 4.26
N VAL A 45 15.55 -2.54 5.57
CA VAL A 45 16.08 -1.40 6.33
C VAL A 45 17.47 -1.02 5.83
N ALA A 46 18.37 -2.00 5.64
CA ALA A 46 19.69 -1.73 5.09
C ALA A 46 19.64 -1.15 3.66
N LEU A 47 18.66 -1.57 2.85
CA LEU A 47 18.40 -0.98 1.54
C LEU A 47 17.86 0.45 1.64
N ALA A 48 16.93 0.71 2.56
CA ALA A 48 16.38 2.04 2.78
C ALA A 48 17.47 3.02 3.24
N ASP A 49 18.41 2.58 4.09
CA ASP A 49 19.56 3.39 4.50
C ASP A 49 20.49 3.73 3.31
N ARG A 50 20.65 2.78 2.37
CA ARG A 50 21.46 2.98 1.15
C ARG A 50 20.74 3.84 0.11
N TYR A 51 19.41 3.81 0.08
CA TYR A 51 18.55 4.48 -0.89
C TYR A 51 17.39 5.23 -0.21
N PRO A 52 17.66 6.29 0.58
CA PRO A 52 16.68 6.89 1.51
C PRO A 52 15.48 7.59 0.86
N GLY A 53 15.53 7.88 -0.44
CA GLY A 53 14.42 8.49 -1.19
C GLY A 53 13.72 7.52 -2.14
N ASP A 54 14.10 6.24 -2.12
CA ASP A 54 13.57 5.28 -3.06
C ASP A 54 12.18 4.80 -2.65
N ALA A 55 11.18 5.18 -3.44
CA ALA A 55 9.78 4.96 -3.10
C ALA A 55 9.41 3.48 -3.00
N VAL A 56 9.94 2.63 -3.89
CA VAL A 56 9.61 1.20 -3.93
C VAL A 56 10.26 0.49 -2.74
N ILE A 57 11.52 0.79 -2.43
CA ILE A 57 12.20 0.24 -1.25
C ILE A 57 11.46 0.67 0.02
N ALA A 58 11.09 1.95 0.12
CA ALA A 58 10.34 2.47 1.26
C ALA A 58 8.99 1.75 1.41
N TYR A 59 8.24 1.56 0.32
CA TYR A 59 6.97 0.83 0.36
C TYR A 59 7.15 -0.62 0.84
N GLN A 60 8.12 -1.35 0.28
CA GLN A 60 8.37 -2.73 0.69
C GLN A 60 8.82 -2.82 2.16
N THR A 61 9.61 -1.85 2.61
CA THR A 61 10.04 -1.73 4.02
C THR A 61 8.85 -1.49 4.93
N ALA A 62 7.96 -0.56 4.57
CA ALA A 62 6.76 -0.24 5.33
C ALA A 62 5.83 -1.45 5.47
N TRP A 63 5.52 -2.12 4.35
CA TRP A 63 4.66 -3.31 4.36
C TRP A 63 5.25 -4.43 5.21
N THR A 64 6.58 -4.61 5.18
CA THR A 64 7.22 -5.65 5.99
C THR A 64 7.14 -5.34 7.49
N HIS A 65 7.26 -4.06 7.89
CA HIS A 65 7.04 -3.64 9.28
C HIS A 65 5.59 -3.84 9.72
N ASP A 66 4.63 -3.41 8.88
CA ASP A 66 3.19 -3.56 9.18
C ASP A 66 2.81 -5.05 9.33
N GLY A 67 3.32 -5.92 8.45
CA GLY A 67 3.12 -7.36 8.54
C GLY A 67 3.76 -8.03 9.76
N LEU A 68 4.70 -7.35 10.44
CA LEU A 68 5.32 -7.78 11.70
C LEU A 68 4.66 -7.16 12.94
N GLY A 69 3.65 -6.30 12.78
CA GLY A 69 3.04 -5.55 13.89
C GLY A 69 3.95 -4.44 14.43
N LEU A 70 4.77 -3.85 13.55
CA LEU A 70 5.63 -2.70 13.84
C LEU A 70 5.02 -1.45 13.18
N GLU A 71 3.77 -1.16 13.52
CA GLU A 71 2.97 -0.13 12.86
C GLU A 71 3.57 1.26 13.04
N ALA A 72 4.15 1.55 14.21
CA ALA A 72 4.73 2.86 14.49
C ALA A 72 5.92 3.17 13.57
N GLU A 73 6.77 2.18 13.33
CA GLU A 73 7.93 2.25 12.45
C GLU A 73 7.53 2.28 10.97
N ALA A 74 6.47 1.54 10.59
CA ALA A 74 5.98 1.49 9.22
C ALA A 74 5.56 2.86 8.65
N VAL A 75 5.04 3.75 9.50
CA VAL A 75 4.53 5.08 9.10
C VAL A 75 5.56 5.88 8.30
N ALA A 76 6.80 6.01 8.80
CA ALA A 76 7.81 6.85 8.16
C ALA A 76 8.19 6.32 6.77
N TYR A 77 8.21 4.99 6.62
CA TYR A 77 8.49 4.35 5.34
C TYR A 77 7.33 4.51 4.35
N TYR A 78 6.08 4.40 4.80
CA TYR A 78 4.93 4.71 3.94
C TYR A 78 4.90 6.17 3.50
N GLU A 79 5.15 7.12 4.40
CA GLU A 79 5.22 8.54 4.07
C GLU A 79 6.33 8.81 3.04
N THR A 80 7.50 8.19 3.21
CA THR A 80 8.60 8.26 2.24
C THR A 80 8.20 7.68 0.88
N ALA A 81 7.54 6.53 0.87
CA ALA A 81 7.06 5.89 -0.36
C ALA A 81 6.06 6.78 -1.13
N LEU A 82 5.12 7.39 -0.41
CA LEU A 82 4.07 8.22 -1.00
C LEU A 82 4.53 9.60 -1.45
N ALA A 83 5.68 10.08 -0.93
CA ALA A 83 6.32 11.31 -1.36
C ALA A 83 7.08 11.16 -2.70
N GLY A 84 7.45 9.94 -3.08
CA GLY A 84 8.09 9.64 -4.36
C GLY A 84 7.10 9.52 -5.52
N THR A 85 7.62 9.57 -6.75
CA THR A 85 6.84 9.52 -8.00
C THR A 85 6.94 8.19 -8.74
N ASP A 86 7.77 7.28 -8.25
CA ASP A 86 8.21 6.10 -9.02
C ASP A 86 7.45 4.81 -8.64
N LEU A 87 6.44 4.92 -7.76
CA LEU A 87 5.56 3.80 -7.46
C LEU A 87 4.67 3.49 -8.66
N SER A 88 4.49 2.20 -8.91
CA SER A 88 3.38 1.76 -9.76
C SER A 88 2.06 2.17 -9.14
N ASP A 89 1.02 2.32 -9.95
CA ASP A 89 -0.34 2.57 -9.50
C ASP A 89 -0.83 1.53 -8.46
N GLU A 90 -0.41 0.27 -8.63
CA GLU A 90 -0.73 -0.81 -7.70
C GLU A 90 -0.05 -0.62 -6.35
N ASP A 91 1.27 -0.38 -6.35
CA ASP A 91 2.03 -0.13 -5.12
C ASP A 91 1.58 1.16 -4.44
N ARG A 92 1.19 2.19 -5.21
CA ARG A 92 0.69 3.45 -4.66
C ARG A 92 -0.64 3.26 -3.94
N ARG A 93 -1.59 2.52 -4.52
CA ARG A 93 -2.82 2.11 -3.82
C ARG A 93 -2.49 1.30 -2.57
N GLY A 94 -1.58 0.34 -2.68
CA GLY A 94 -1.11 -0.47 -1.55
C GLY A 94 -0.52 0.38 -0.41
N ALA A 95 0.30 1.38 -0.73
CA ALA A 95 0.91 2.28 0.24
C ALA A 95 -0.13 3.19 0.93
N LEU A 96 -1.12 3.70 0.19
CA LEU A 96 -2.22 4.50 0.74
C LEU A 96 -3.11 3.67 1.68
N VAL A 97 -3.47 2.45 1.27
CA VAL A 97 -4.22 1.50 2.10
C VAL A 97 -3.43 1.13 3.35
N GLY A 98 -2.15 0.78 3.17
CA GLY A 98 -1.24 0.43 4.26
C GLY A 98 -1.16 1.56 5.29
N LEU A 99 -0.75 2.76 4.88
CA LEU A 99 -0.64 3.91 5.78
C LEU A 99 -1.95 4.25 6.48
N GLY A 100 -3.07 4.23 5.75
CA GLY A 100 -4.39 4.47 6.33
C GLY A 100 -4.75 3.43 7.40
N SER A 101 -4.50 2.15 7.13
CA SER A 101 -4.71 1.06 8.09
C SER A 101 -3.79 1.19 9.30
N THR A 102 -2.50 1.44 9.10
CA THR A 102 -1.50 1.63 10.14
C THR A 102 -1.88 2.80 11.06
N PHE A 103 -2.29 3.95 10.51
CA PHE A 103 -2.80 5.07 11.31
C PHE A 103 -4.02 4.69 12.14
N ARG A 104 -4.94 3.90 11.58
CA ARG A 104 -6.13 3.42 12.30
C ARG A 104 -5.75 2.49 13.46
N ILE A 105 -4.82 1.56 13.27
CA ILE A 105 -4.33 0.68 14.34
C ILE A 105 -3.65 1.47 15.47
N LEU A 106 -2.89 2.51 15.11
CA LEU A 106 -2.23 3.40 16.07
C LEU A 106 -3.19 4.39 16.76
N GLY A 107 -4.50 4.32 16.51
CA GLY A 107 -5.49 5.22 17.09
C GLY A 107 -5.50 6.64 16.49
N ARG A 108 -4.77 6.87 15.39
CA ARG A 108 -4.67 8.15 14.68
C ARG A 108 -5.76 8.25 13.61
N TYR A 109 -7.02 8.16 14.02
CA TYR A 109 -8.15 7.93 13.12
C TYR A 109 -8.37 9.04 12.09
N GLU A 110 -8.20 10.31 12.47
CA GLU A 110 -8.38 11.45 11.56
C GLU A 110 -7.35 11.41 10.42
N LYS A 111 -6.09 11.05 10.73
CA LYS A 111 -5.06 10.85 9.71
C LYS A 111 -5.37 9.68 8.80
N ALA A 112 -5.91 8.58 9.34
CA ALA A 112 -6.36 7.47 8.52
C ALA A 112 -7.42 7.91 7.51
N VAL A 113 -8.44 8.66 7.96
CA VAL A 113 -9.49 9.20 7.10
C VAL A 113 -8.91 10.14 6.03
N GLU A 114 -8.01 11.04 6.40
CA GLU A 114 -7.35 11.96 5.47
C GLU A 114 -6.57 11.21 4.38
N THR A 115 -5.69 10.29 4.76
CA THR A 115 -4.90 9.46 3.83
C THR A 115 -5.80 8.69 2.87
N LEU A 116 -6.84 8.05 3.38
CA LEU A 116 -7.72 7.20 2.57
C LEU A 116 -8.63 8.02 1.65
N ARG A 117 -9.11 9.20 2.09
CA ARG A 117 -9.82 10.14 1.21
C ARG A 117 -8.91 10.71 0.12
N GLY A 118 -7.66 11.05 0.45
CA GLY A 118 -6.64 11.42 -0.53
C GLY A 118 -6.43 10.33 -1.57
N GLY A 119 -6.30 9.08 -1.12
CA GLY A 119 -6.19 7.94 -2.01
C GLY A 119 -7.40 7.75 -2.93
N LEU A 120 -8.63 7.97 -2.45
CA LEU A 120 -9.82 7.93 -3.30
C LEU A 120 -9.96 9.13 -4.25
N ALA A 121 -9.29 10.25 -4.00
CA ALA A 121 -9.20 11.32 -4.98
C ALA A 121 -8.34 10.91 -6.18
N GLU A 122 -7.33 10.06 -5.95
CA GLU A 122 -6.44 9.52 -6.99
C GLU A 122 -7.00 8.26 -7.67
N PHE A 123 -7.61 7.37 -6.88
CA PHE A 123 -8.17 6.10 -7.33
C PHE A 123 -9.63 5.98 -6.90
N PRO A 124 -10.56 6.71 -7.57
CA PRO A 124 -11.95 6.80 -7.14
C PRO A 124 -12.65 5.45 -7.01
N ASP A 125 -12.24 4.48 -7.81
CA ASP A 125 -12.88 3.17 -7.92
C ASP A 125 -12.23 2.04 -7.12
N ASP A 126 -11.19 2.34 -6.34
CA ASP A 126 -10.50 1.31 -5.58
C ASP A 126 -11.33 0.79 -4.40
N GLY A 127 -11.64 -0.51 -4.42
CA GLY A 127 -12.46 -1.16 -3.41
C GLY A 127 -11.77 -1.29 -2.05
N ALA A 128 -10.44 -1.44 -2.02
CA ALA A 128 -9.69 -1.55 -0.78
C ALA A 128 -9.68 -0.20 -0.04
N LEU A 129 -9.35 0.90 -0.72
CA LEU A 129 -9.39 2.25 -0.16
C LEU A 129 -10.79 2.59 0.38
N ARG A 130 -11.86 2.27 -0.34
CA ARG A 130 -13.24 2.44 0.15
C ARG A 130 -13.50 1.63 1.42
N THR A 131 -13.07 0.37 1.46
CA THR A 131 -13.26 -0.52 2.62
C THR A 131 -12.51 -0.01 3.84
N PHE A 132 -11.23 0.35 3.69
CA PHE A 132 -10.42 0.88 4.78
C PHE A 132 -10.92 2.26 5.23
N LEU A 133 -11.39 3.11 4.31
CA LEU A 133 -12.00 4.40 4.68
C LEU A 133 -13.24 4.18 5.55
N ALA A 134 -14.12 3.25 5.18
CA ALA A 134 -15.29 2.94 6.00
C ALA A 134 -14.92 2.49 7.41
N MET A 135 -13.88 1.67 7.58
CA MET A 135 -13.37 1.29 8.90
C MET A 135 -12.85 2.49 9.70
N ALA A 136 -12.09 3.39 9.07
CA ALA A 136 -11.60 4.61 9.73
C ALA A 136 -12.73 5.60 10.07
N LEU A 137 -13.72 5.75 9.19
CA LEU A 137 -14.93 6.54 9.43
C LEU A 137 -15.73 5.99 10.62
N PHE A 138 -15.82 4.66 10.75
CA PHE A 138 -16.42 4.04 11.93
C PHE A 138 -15.68 4.44 13.22
N ASN A 139 -14.35 4.42 13.22
CA ASN A 139 -13.56 4.83 14.38
C ASN A 139 -13.74 6.32 14.77
N THR A 140 -14.14 7.17 13.82
CA THR A 140 -14.44 8.60 14.07
C THR A 140 -15.93 8.88 14.29
N GLY A 141 -16.79 7.86 14.39
CA GLY A 141 -18.22 8.01 14.64
C GLY A 141 -19.06 8.35 13.40
N GLN A 142 -18.46 8.42 12.21
CA GLN A 142 -19.14 8.70 10.93
C GLN A 142 -19.81 7.42 10.37
N HIS A 143 -20.67 6.79 11.19
CA HIS A 143 -21.23 5.47 10.92
C HIS A 143 -22.11 5.42 9.67
N ASP A 144 -22.93 6.45 9.42
CA ASP A 144 -23.82 6.47 8.26
C ASP A 144 -23.03 6.47 6.95
N GLU A 145 -21.96 7.28 6.86
CA GLU A 145 -21.08 7.32 5.69
C GLU A 145 -20.32 6.00 5.51
N ALA A 146 -19.78 5.45 6.60
CA ALA A 146 -19.09 4.16 6.59
C ALA A 146 -20.01 3.04 6.05
N MET A 147 -21.23 2.94 6.56
CA MET A 147 -22.21 1.93 6.13
C MET A 147 -22.63 2.13 4.68
N ARG A 148 -22.88 3.38 4.26
CA ARG A 148 -23.19 3.69 2.87
C ARG A 148 -22.10 3.19 1.92
N ILE A 149 -20.83 3.51 2.21
CA ILE A 149 -19.69 3.09 1.37
C ILE A 149 -19.64 1.57 1.24
N LEU A 150 -19.79 0.83 2.34
CA LEU A 150 -19.72 -0.63 2.32
C LEU A 150 -20.92 -1.27 1.59
N LEU A 151 -22.13 -0.72 1.74
CA LEU A 151 -23.31 -1.21 1.03
C LEU A 151 -23.25 -0.93 -0.47
N GLU A 152 -22.79 0.25 -0.87
CA GLU A 152 -22.54 0.60 -2.28
C GLU A 152 -21.49 -0.33 -2.90
N LEU A 153 -20.39 -0.59 -2.17
CA LEU A 153 -19.34 -1.52 -2.62
C LEU A 153 -19.87 -2.96 -2.73
N LEU A 154 -20.62 -3.43 -1.73
CA LEU A 154 -21.20 -4.78 -1.72
C LEU A 154 -22.20 -4.96 -2.87
N ALA A 155 -23.09 -3.98 -3.08
CA ALA A 155 -24.09 -4.02 -4.13
C ALA A 155 -23.45 -4.09 -5.53
N SER A 156 -22.37 -3.33 -5.75
CA SER A 156 -21.70 -3.24 -7.04
C SER A 156 -20.77 -4.41 -7.36
N THR A 157 -20.09 -4.97 -6.36
CA THR A 157 -19.01 -5.97 -6.57
C THR A 157 -19.39 -7.41 -6.25
N SER A 158 -20.48 -7.64 -5.50
CA SER A 158 -20.81 -8.99 -5.06
C SER A 158 -21.28 -9.90 -6.20
N GLU A 159 -20.68 -11.09 -6.23
CA GLU A 159 -21.08 -12.21 -7.08
C GLU A 159 -22.09 -13.15 -6.38
N ASP A 160 -22.36 -12.94 -5.09
CA ASP A 160 -23.32 -13.74 -4.33
C ASP A 160 -24.74 -13.60 -4.92
N PRO A 161 -25.43 -14.70 -5.26
CA PRO A 161 -26.76 -14.65 -5.85
C PRO A 161 -27.80 -13.95 -4.96
N GLY A 162 -27.69 -14.09 -3.64
CA GLY A 162 -28.59 -13.43 -2.69
C GLY A 162 -28.42 -11.92 -2.72
N VAL A 163 -27.18 -11.44 -2.56
CA VAL A 163 -26.85 -10.01 -2.65
C VAL A 163 -27.26 -9.43 -4.00
N ARG A 164 -27.00 -10.14 -5.11
CA ARG A 164 -27.40 -9.71 -6.46
C ARG A 164 -28.91 -9.55 -6.61
N SER A 165 -29.69 -10.48 -6.06
CA SER A 165 -31.16 -10.42 -6.09
C SER A 165 -31.71 -9.21 -5.31
N TYR A 166 -30.99 -8.75 -4.29
CA TYR A 166 -31.35 -7.58 -3.47
C TYR A 166 -30.58 -6.30 -3.82
N ARG A 167 -29.77 -6.28 -4.90
CA ARG A 167 -28.88 -5.16 -5.25
C ARG A 167 -29.60 -3.81 -5.23
N SER A 168 -30.76 -3.72 -5.89
CA SER A 168 -31.54 -2.48 -5.95
C SER A 168 -31.94 -1.97 -4.56
N ALA A 169 -32.40 -2.88 -3.69
CA ALA A 169 -32.78 -2.53 -2.32
C ALA A 169 -31.57 -2.10 -1.49
N ILE A 170 -30.45 -2.83 -1.59
CA ILE A 170 -29.20 -2.49 -0.89
C ILE A 170 -28.71 -1.10 -1.32
N SER A 171 -28.68 -0.80 -2.62
CA SER A 171 -28.28 0.51 -3.13
C SER A 171 -29.26 1.63 -2.75
N HIS A 172 -30.53 1.31 -2.57
CA HIS A 172 -31.52 2.27 -2.08
C HIS A 172 -31.28 2.61 -0.60
N TYR A 173 -31.18 1.59 0.27
CA TYR A 173 -30.93 1.79 1.70
C TYR A 173 -29.58 2.41 2.01
N ALA A 174 -28.57 2.21 1.15
CA ALA A 174 -27.29 2.88 1.31
C ALA A 174 -27.42 4.42 1.34
N LYS A 175 -28.44 4.99 0.68
CA LYS A 175 -28.66 6.45 0.64
C LYS A 175 -29.23 7.01 1.94
N ASP A 176 -30.06 6.23 2.63
CA ASP A 176 -30.64 6.59 3.92
C ASP A 176 -30.96 5.32 4.73
N LEU A 177 -30.02 4.89 5.58
CA LEU A 177 -30.23 3.73 6.46
C LEU A 177 -31.21 3.99 7.59
N ARG A 178 -31.56 5.26 7.84
CA ARG A 178 -32.46 5.65 8.93
C ARG A 178 -33.91 5.73 8.46
N GLU A 179 -34.14 5.61 7.15
CA GLU A 179 -35.48 5.61 6.58
C GLU A 179 -36.29 4.44 7.17
N VAL A 180 -37.26 4.81 8.00
CA VAL A 180 -38.29 3.89 8.47
C VAL A 180 -39.56 4.21 7.71
N VAL A 181 -40.14 3.20 7.05
CA VAL A 181 -41.49 3.33 6.50
C VAL A 181 -42.42 3.51 7.70
N GLN A 182 -42.93 4.73 7.89
CA GLN A 182 -44.10 4.91 8.75
C GLN A 182 -45.27 4.23 8.04
N GLY A 183 -45.76 3.15 8.64
CA GLY A 183 -46.97 2.48 8.14
C GLY A 183 -48.18 3.42 8.16
N PRO A 184 -49.20 3.16 7.33
CA PRO A 184 -50.45 3.90 7.35
C PRO A 184 -51.19 3.78 8.68
#